data_AF-A0A9D5LEQ5-F1
#
_entry.id   AF-A0A9D5LEQ5-F1
#
_cell.length_a   1.000
_cell.length_b   1.000
_cell.length_c   1.000
_cell.angle_alpha   90.00
_cell.angle_beta   90.00
_cell.angle_gamma   90.00
#
_symmetry.space_group_name_H-M   'P 1'
#
loop_
_entity.id
_entity.type
_entity.pdbx_description
1 polymer ?
#
loop_
_entity_poly.entity_id
_entity_poly.type
_entity_poly.pdbx_seq_one_letter_code
_entity_poly.pdbx_strand_id
1 'polypeptide(L)'
;PGIDTEAHCYRFMPHRLRGEGLFVAVIRKPGESGDNKKAAKKEKSPKSKPSPQLAEAAKWLTDAARDNFEIYAEEDRINAFPRLHADLLRKLKKEIDVIHEGVLIGNVKGRDIIPSQSLALSPLLRPDAFPSCPLDRASALSYLSGEAVSLPDGTPRGFVRLDYDGRPLGFVKNIGNRSNNLYPAPWRIKSKIN
;
A
#
# COMPACT_ATOMS: atom_id res chain seq x y z
N PRO A 1 33.91 -3.47 -13.05
CA PRO A 1 34.98 -3.18 -12.07
C PRO A 1 35.14 -1.66 -11.90
N GLY A 2 35.67 -1.21 -10.76
CA GLY A 2 36.15 0.16 -10.60
C GLY A 2 37.19 0.49 -11.68
N ILE A 3 37.22 1.74 -12.12
CA ILE A 3 38.25 2.21 -13.04
C ILE A 3 39.36 2.80 -12.16
N ASP A 4 40.57 2.28 -12.30
CA ASP A 4 41.78 2.74 -11.60
C ASP A 4 41.64 2.80 -10.06
N THR A 5 40.91 1.85 -9.47
CA THR A 5 40.72 1.76 -8.02
C THR A 5 40.65 0.33 -7.54
N GLU A 6 41.23 0.07 -6.35
CA GLU A 6 41.10 -1.18 -5.61
C GLU A 6 39.77 -1.29 -4.86
N ALA A 7 38.99 -0.21 -4.80
CA ALA A 7 37.71 -0.21 -4.13
C ALA A 7 36.73 -1.19 -4.79
N HIS A 8 35.98 -1.94 -3.97
CA HIS A 8 34.93 -2.84 -4.42
C HIS A 8 33.70 -2.06 -4.94
N CYS A 9 33.84 -1.56 -6.17
CA CYS A 9 32.81 -0.79 -6.86
C CYS A 9 32.71 -1.17 -8.34
N TYR A 10 31.62 -0.75 -8.98
CA TYR A 10 31.35 -0.91 -10.39
C TYR A 10 30.96 0.43 -11.01
N ARG A 11 31.53 0.70 -12.19
CA ARG A 11 31.09 1.78 -13.08
C ARG A 11 30.45 1.18 -14.32
N PHE A 12 29.19 1.51 -14.53
CA PHE A 12 28.44 1.17 -15.73
C PHE A 12 28.58 2.38 -16.66
N MET A 13 29.39 2.26 -17.71
CA MET A 13 29.64 3.38 -18.62
C MET A 13 28.76 3.23 -19.87
N PRO A 14 28.10 4.30 -20.35
CA PRO A 14 27.21 4.22 -21.52
C PRO A 14 27.87 3.66 -22.79
N HIS A 15 29.17 3.87 -22.96
CA HIS A 15 29.94 3.37 -24.10
C HIS A 15 30.40 1.90 -23.94
N ARG A 16 30.21 1.29 -22.77
CA ARG A 16 30.58 -0.12 -22.49
C ARG A 16 29.37 -1.01 -22.25
N LEU A 17 28.24 -0.43 -21.85
CA LEU A 17 27.00 -1.12 -21.53
C LEU A 17 25.83 -0.28 -22.04
N ARG A 18 24.77 -0.93 -22.51
CA ARG A 18 23.55 -0.26 -22.91
C ARG A 18 22.81 0.27 -21.67
N GLY A 19 23.08 1.52 -21.29
CA GLY A 19 22.46 2.21 -20.16
C GLY A 19 22.95 3.65 -20.04
N GLU A 20 22.28 4.45 -19.22
CA GLU A 20 22.57 5.89 -19.04
C GLU A 20 23.84 6.17 -18.22
N GLY A 21 24.33 5.13 -17.56
CA GLY A 21 25.48 5.17 -16.69
C GLY A 21 25.09 5.11 -15.21
N LEU A 22 25.87 4.38 -14.42
CA LEU A 22 25.59 4.17 -13.00
C LEU A 22 26.90 3.89 -12.26
N PHE A 23 26.95 4.24 -10.98
CA PHE A 23 28.00 3.83 -10.07
C PHE A 23 27.39 3.07 -8.88
N VAL A 24 27.99 1.94 -8.53
CA VAL A 24 27.57 1.11 -7.38
C VAL A 24 28.80 0.73 -6.55
N ALA A 25 28.70 0.89 -5.23
CA ALA A 25 29.68 0.38 -4.28
C ALA A 25 28.96 -0.32 -3.12
N VAL A 26 29.55 -1.39 -2.61
CA VAL A 26 29.02 -2.13 -1.45
C VAL A 26 30.05 -2.06 -0.34
N ILE A 27 29.64 -1.53 0.82
CA ILE A 27 30.51 -1.35 1.98
C ILE A 27 30.00 -2.24 3.12
N ARG A 28 30.89 -3.07 3.67
CA ARG A 28 30.62 -3.83 4.89
C ARG A 28 31.19 -3.07 6.08
N LYS A 29 30.33 -2.56 6.96
CA LYS A 29 30.76 -2.05 8.26
C LYS A 29 31.22 -3.25 9.12
N PRO A 30 32.50 -3.32 9.54
CA PRO A 30 32.99 -4.41 10.38
C PRO A 30 32.48 -4.27 11.83
N GLY A 31 32.50 -5.38 12.55
CA GLY A 31 32.00 -5.46 13.93
C GLY A 31 30.48 -5.67 14.02
N GLU A 32 30.02 -5.95 15.23
CA GLU A 32 28.59 -5.96 15.52
C GLU A 32 28.12 -4.51 15.70
N SER A 33 26.89 -4.22 15.27
CA SER A 33 26.28 -2.95 15.65
C SER A 33 26.21 -2.95 17.16
N GLY A 34 26.96 -2.06 17.82
CA GLY A 34 26.90 -1.91 19.26
C GLY A 34 25.45 -1.70 19.64
N ASP A 35 24.85 -2.71 20.25
CA ASP A 35 23.53 -2.63 20.80
C ASP A 35 23.61 -1.63 21.95
N ASN A 36 23.50 -0.35 21.63
CA ASN A 36 22.99 0.64 22.57
C ASN A 36 21.49 0.39 22.79
N LYS A 37 21.14 -0.88 23.03
CA LYS A 37 19.95 -1.33 23.74
C LYS A 37 20.14 -0.88 25.20
N LYS A 38 20.14 0.43 25.45
CA LYS A 38 19.45 0.90 26.66
C LYS A 38 18.09 0.25 26.53
N ALA A 39 17.81 -0.75 27.37
CA ALA A 39 16.61 -1.57 27.29
C ALA A 39 15.44 -0.61 27.10
N ALA A 40 15.01 -0.46 25.85
CA ALA A 40 13.97 0.48 25.54
C ALA A 40 12.79 -0.16 26.22
N LYS A 41 12.31 0.44 27.32
CA LYS A 41 11.03 0.08 27.90
C LYS A 41 10.11 -0.03 26.69
N LYS A 42 9.55 -1.21 26.44
CA LYS A 42 8.47 -1.36 25.46
C LYS A 42 7.47 -0.29 25.85
N GLU A 43 7.48 0.82 25.12
CA GLU A 43 6.48 1.85 25.30
C GLU A 43 5.19 1.10 24.99
N LYS A 44 4.37 0.93 26.02
CA LYS A 44 3.03 0.38 25.81
C LYS A 44 2.43 1.27 24.75
N SER A 45 2.09 0.69 23.61
CA SER A 45 1.24 1.37 22.64
C SER A 45 0.08 1.95 23.45
N PRO A 46 -0.28 3.24 23.24
CA PRO A 46 -1.52 3.74 23.81
C PRO A 46 -2.57 2.72 23.40
N LYS A 47 -3.24 2.09 24.37
CA LYS A 47 -4.30 1.13 24.09
C LYS A 47 -5.37 1.91 23.35
N SER A 48 -5.28 1.96 22.02
CA SER A 48 -6.39 2.37 21.19
C SER A 48 -7.50 1.40 21.56
N LYS A 49 -8.62 1.93 22.06
CA LYS A 49 -9.77 1.09 22.33
C LYS A 49 -10.05 0.31 21.04
N PRO A 50 -10.28 -1.02 21.11
CA PRO A 50 -10.62 -1.78 19.91
C PRO A 50 -11.85 -1.11 19.29
N SER A 51 -11.62 -0.41 18.18
CA SER A 51 -12.71 0.24 17.47
C SER A 51 -13.36 -0.83 16.58
N PRO A 52 -14.69 -0.85 16.47
CA PRO A 52 -15.37 -1.72 15.52
C PRO A 52 -14.79 -1.57 14.11
N GLN A 53 -14.31 -0.37 13.74
CA GLN A 53 -13.69 -0.13 12.45
C GLN A 53 -12.34 -0.85 12.28
N LEU A 54 -11.48 -0.90 13.30
CA LEU A 54 -10.21 -1.63 13.23
C LEU A 54 -10.44 -3.14 13.07
N ALA A 55 -11.41 -3.68 13.80
CA ALA A 55 -11.79 -5.09 13.67
C ALA A 55 -12.38 -5.40 12.28
N GLU A 56 -13.18 -4.49 11.73
CA GLU A 56 -13.74 -4.63 10.39
C GLU A 56 -12.65 -4.55 9.30
N ALA A 57 -11.77 -3.55 9.36
CA ALA A 57 -10.65 -3.40 8.43
C ALA A 57 -9.68 -4.61 8.48
N ALA A 58 -9.47 -5.19 9.67
CA ALA A 58 -8.67 -6.39 9.82
C ALA A 58 -9.25 -7.60 9.06
N LYS A 59 -10.58 -7.69 8.91
CA LYS A 59 -11.21 -8.78 8.13
C LYS A 59 -10.88 -8.71 6.66
N TRP A 60 -10.42 -7.57 6.15
CA TRP A 60 -10.01 -7.43 4.74
C TRP A 60 -8.62 -8.00 4.47
N LEU A 61 -7.84 -8.29 5.51
CA LEU A 61 -6.47 -8.75 5.37
C LEU A 61 -6.38 -10.28 5.34
N THR A 62 -5.34 -10.80 4.69
CA THR A 62 -4.97 -12.21 4.77
C THR A 62 -4.56 -12.60 6.20
N ASP A 63 -4.61 -13.89 6.52
CA ASP A 63 -4.21 -14.39 7.85
C ASP A 63 -2.75 -14.05 8.16
N ALA A 64 -1.86 -14.29 7.19
CA ALA A 64 -0.44 -13.93 7.30
C ALA A 64 -0.25 -12.42 7.54
N ALA A 65 -1.06 -11.56 6.92
CA ALA A 65 -1.01 -10.13 7.18
C ALA A 65 -1.47 -9.79 8.60
N ARG A 66 -2.55 -10.41 9.11
CA ARG A 66 -3.04 -10.19 10.48
C ARG A 66 -2.01 -10.59 11.55
N ASP A 67 -1.24 -11.65 11.30
CA ASP A 67 -0.21 -12.11 12.23
C ASP A 67 1.01 -11.17 12.24
N ASN A 68 1.46 -10.77 11.06
CA ASN A 68 2.72 -10.06 10.87
C ASN A 68 2.62 -8.53 10.92
N PHE A 69 1.41 -7.96 10.80
CA PHE A 69 1.19 -6.52 10.79
C PHE A 69 0.40 -6.04 12.01
N GLU A 70 0.82 -4.89 12.54
CA GLU A 70 0.01 -4.11 13.47
C GLU A 70 -0.95 -3.22 12.68
N ILE A 71 -2.24 -3.31 13.00
CA ILE A 71 -3.28 -2.44 12.45
C ILE A 71 -3.60 -1.37 13.49
N TYR A 72 -3.51 -0.11 13.10
CA TYR A 72 -3.81 1.02 13.97
C TYR A 72 -4.54 2.11 13.21
N ALA A 73 -5.24 2.95 13.97
CA ALA A 73 -5.90 4.14 13.47
C ALA A 73 -5.08 5.37 13.85
N GLU A 74 -4.96 6.31 12.93
CA GLU A 74 -4.38 7.63 13.14
C GLU A 74 -5.23 8.63 12.36
N GLU A 75 -5.82 9.60 13.07
CA GLU A 75 -6.83 10.51 12.52
C GLU A 75 -8.00 9.74 11.87
N ASP A 76 -8.26 9.95 10.58
CA ASP A 76 -9.25 9.23 9.80
C ASP A 76 -8.66 8.00 9.09
N ARG A 77 -7.36 7.71 9.22
CA ARG A 77 -6.68 6.63 8.48
C ARG A 77 -6.59 5.36 9.32
N ILE A 78 -6.79 4.21 8.68
CA ILE A 78 -6.44 2.91 9.24
C ILE A 78 -5.26 2.37 8.45
N ASN A 79 -4.12 2.13 9.10
CA ASN A 79 -2.91 1.63 8.46
C ASN A 79 -2.55 0.22 8.98
N ALA A 80 -1.91 -0.58 8.14
CA ALA A 80 -1.21 -1.80 8.51
C ALA A 80 0.31 -1.56 8.40
N PHE A 81 1.07 -1.86 9.46
CA PHE A 81 2.53 -1.72 9.44
C PHE A 81 3.22 -2.99 9.98
N PRO A 82 4.37 -3.42 9.43
CA PRO A 82 5.07 -4.61 9.91
C PRO A 82 5.35 -4.54 11.42
N ARG A 83 4.85 -5.52 12.17
CA ARG A 83 4.94 -5.57 13.63
C ARG A 83 6.40 -5.55 14.12
N LEU A 84 7.30 -6.16 13.35
CA LEU A 84 8.74 -6.19 13.60
C LEU A 84 9.34 -4.77 13.76
N HIS A 85 8.78 -3.78 13.07
CA HIS A 85 9.33 -2.42 13.02
C HIS A 85 8.43 -1.39 13.73
N ALA A 86 7.31 -1.78 14.33
CA ALA A 86 6.34 -0.86 14.92
C ALA A 86 6.94 0.04 16.02
N ASP A 87 7.80 -0.52 16.88
CA ASP A 87 8.47 0.25 17.94
C ASP A 87 9.45 1.28 17.37
N LEU A 88 10.13 0.94 16.27
CA LEU A 88 11.00 1.88 15.58
C LEU A 88 10.19 3.02 14.95
N LEU A 89 9.10 2.69 14.27
CA LEU A 89 8.21 3.68 13.66
C LEU A 89 7.69 4.69 14.69
N ARG A 90 7.21 4.23 15.84
CA ARG A 90 6.73 5.12 16.92
C ARG A 90 7.82 6.05 17.46
N LYS A 91 9.08 5.60 17.48
CA LYS A 91 10.21 6.46 17.86
C LYS A 91 10.50 7.49 16.77
N LEU A 92 10.55 7.06 15.51
CA LEU A 92 10.81 7.95 14.37
C LEU A 92 9.77 9.05 14.28
N LYS A 93 8.48 8.74 14.44
CA LYS A 93 7.39 9.72 14.43
C LYS A 93 7.52 10.87 15.43
N LYS A 94 8.31 10.72 16.50
CA LYS A 94 8.55 11.79 17.48
C LYS A 94 9.62 12.78 17.03
N GLU A 95 10.53 12.33 16.15
CA GLU A 95 11.75 13.05 15.79
C GLU A 95 11.75 13.51 14.33
N ILE A 96 10.99 12.85 13.46
CA ILE A 96 10.93 13.12 12.03
C ILE A 96 9.50 13.11 11.51
N ASP A 97 9.27 13.89 10.46
CA ASP A 97 8.03 13.86 9.69
C ASP A 97 8.00 12.61 8.79
N VAL A 98 7.07 11.70 9.06
CA VAL A 98 6.93 10.44 8.32
C VAL A 98 5.94 10.65 7.19
N ILE A 99 6.47 10.83 5.97
CA ILE A 99 5.68 11.09 4.76
C ILE A 99 4.79 9.88 4.39
N HIS A 100 5.28 8.65 4.62
CA HIS A 100 4.54 7.42 4.32
C HIS A 100 4.96 6.27 5.23
N GLU A 101 3.99 5.43 5.59
CA GLU A 101 4.21 4.25 6.42
C GLU A 101 3.25 3.13 6.05
N GLY A 102 3.79 1.92 5.93
CA GLY A 102 3.00 0.70 5.79
C GLY A 102 2.04 0.73 4.61
N VAL A 103 0.87 0.13 4.81
CA VAL A 103 -0.23 0.11 3.85
C VAL A 103 -1.42 0.80 4.46
N LEU A 104 -1.87 1.89 3.86
CA LEU A 104 -3.17 2.48 4.17
C LEU A 104 -4.25 1.45 3.83
N ILE A 105 -5.00 0.96 4.81
CA ILE A 105 -6.11 0.02 4.58
C ILE A 105 -7.34 0.77 4.08
N GLY A 106 -7.65 1.90 4.72
CA GLY A 106 -8.80 2.72 4.36
C GLY A 106 -8.94 3.98 5.21
N ASN A 107 -9.88 4.83 4.83
CA ASN A 107 -10.25 6.05 5.55
C ASN A 107 -11.62 5.91 6.19
N VAL A 108 -11.74 6.28 7.47
CA VAL A 108 -12.99 6.31 8.21
C VAL A 108 -13.77 7.55 7.83
N LYS A 109 -14.97 7.37 7.28
CA LYS A 109 -15.90 8.47 6.96
C LYS A 109 -17.25 8.19 7.62
N GLY A 110 -17.45 8.80 8.79
CA GLY A 110 -18.63 8.52 9.62
C GLY A 110 -18.59 7.09 10.15
N ARG A 111 -19.52 6.25 9.70
CA ARG A 111 -19.57 4.82 10.06
C ARG A 111 -18.90 3.91 9.03
N ASP A 112 -18.67 4.40 7.82
CA ASP A 112 -18.07 3.64 6.73
C ASP A 112 -16.54 3.70 6.82
N ILE A 113 -15.89 2.62 6.38
CA ILE A 113 -14.47 2.62 6.07
C ILE A 113 -14.36 2.54 4.55
N ILE A 114 -13.80 3.58 3.93
CA ILE A 114 -13.56 3.62 2.50
C ILE A 114 -12.24 2.87 2.24
N PRO A 115 -12.25 1.72 1.55
CA PRO A 115 -11.02 0.99 1.27
C PRO A 115 -10.11 1.83 0.39
N SER A 116 -8.82 1.79 0.69
CA SER A 116 -7.84 2.63 0.00
C SER A 116 -7.34 1.98 -1.30
N GLN A 117 -6.83 2.81 -2.20
CA GLN A 117 -6.10 2.31 -3.36
C GLN A 117 -4.83 1.52 -2.99
N SER A 118 -4.14 1.91 -1.90
CA SER A 118 -2.97 1.18 -1.41
C SER A 118 -3.30 -0.24 -1.00
N LEU A 119 -4.49 -0.48 -0.42
CA LEU A 119 -4.96 -1.82 -0.10
C LEU A 119 -5.23 -2.64 -1.36
N ALA A 120 -5.89 -2.07 -2.37
CA ALA A 120 -6.20 -2.76 -3.61
C ALA A 120 -4.94 -3.34 -4.28
N LEU A 121 -3.86 -2.55 -4.29
CA LEU A 121 -2.58 -2.92 -4.92
C LEU A 121 -1.66 -3.73 -3.99
N SER A 122 -2.10 -4.03 -2.77
CA SER A 122 -1.29 -4.71 -1.76
C SER A 122 -1.55 -6.21 -1.74
N PRO A 123 -0.51 -7.05 -1.56
CA PRO A 123 -0.69 -8.48 -1.30
C PRO A 123 -1.32 -8.76 0.09
N LEU A 124 -1.49 -7.73 0.93
CA LEU A 124 -2.17 -7.88 2.22
C LEU A 124 -3.67 -8.08 2.07
N LEU A 125 -4.27 -7.63 0.96
CA LEU A 125 -5.71 -7.77 0.71
C LEU A 125 -6.08 -9.23 0.50
N ARG A 126 -7.04 -9.72 1.28
CA ARG A 126 -7.63 -11.04 1.10
C ARG A 126 -8.49 -11.06 -0.19
N PRO A 127 -8.37 -12.08 -1.06
CA PRO A 127 -9.05 -12.09 -2.36
C PRO A 127 -10.58 -11.98 -2.31
N ASP A 128 -11.22 -12.47 -1.26
CA ASP A 128 -12.67 -12.53 -1.06
C ASP A 128 -13.17 -11.49 -0.03
N ALA A 129 -12.33 -10.54 0.38
CA ALA A 129 -12.73 -9.47 1.31
C ALA A 129 -13.86 -8.56 0.75
N PHE A 130 -13.95 -8.47 -0.58
CA PHE A 130 -14.93 -7.66 -1.29
C PHE A 130 -15.48 -8.45 -2.47
N PRO A 131 -16.74 -8.20 -2.90
CA PRO A 131 -17.20 -8.61 -4.21
C PRO A 131 -16.23 -8.12 -5.29
N SER A 132 -15.88 -8.99 -6.24
CA SER A 132 -14.97 -8.68 -7.33
C SER A 132 -15.70 -8.64 -8.67
N CYS A 133 -15.35 -7.67 -9.52
CA CYS A 133 -15.83 -7.59 -10.89
C CYS A 133 -14.64 -7.54 -11.85
N PRO A 134 -14.41 -8.59 -12.66
CA PRO A 134 -13.47 -8.55 -13.77
C PRO A 134 -13.94 -7.55 -14.82
N LEU A 135 -13.00 -6.80 -15.37
CA LEU A 135 -13.23 -5.84 -16.45
C LEU A 135 -12.54 -6.29 -17.72
N ASP A 136 -13.11 -5.90 -18.86
CA ASP A 136 -12.38 -5.89 -20.12
C ASP A 136 -11.42 -4.69 -20.18
N ARG A 137 -10.60 -4.64 -21.24
CA ARG A 137 -9.58 -3.60 -21.39
C ARG A 137 -10.18 -2.20 -21.49
N ALA A 138 -11.30 -2.06 -22.20
CA ALA A 138 -11.94 -0.77 -22.42
C ALA A 138 -12.52 -0.20 -21.11
N SER A 139 -13.21 -1.04 -20.33
CA SER A 139 -13.77 -0.68 -19.03
C SER A 139 -12.68 -0.41 -18.00
N ALA A 140 -11.58 -1.17 -18.03
CA ALA A 140 -10.40 -0.92 -17.19
C ALA A 140 -9.77 0.44 -17.49
N LEU A 141 -9.61 0.82 -18.77
CA LEU A 141 -9.09 2.14 -19.14
C LEU A 141 -10.04 3.28 -18.73
N SER A 142 -11.35 3.06 -18.87
CA SER A 142 -12.38 4.01 -18.41
C SER A 142 -12.30 4.21 -16.90
N TYR A 143 -12.17 3.11 -16.14
CA TYR A 143 -11.94 3.13 -14.69
C TYR A 143 -10.69 3.94 -14.32
N LEU A 144 -9.54 3.63 -14.95
CA LEU A 144 -8.26 4.30 -14.66
C LEU A 144 -8.26 5.77 -15.09
N SER A 145 -9.13 6.18 -16.01
CA SER A 145 -9.35 7.58 -16.39
C SER A 145 -10.27 8.34 -15.41
N GLY A 146 -10.88 7.62 -14.45
CA GLY A 146 -11.81 8.18 -13.46
C GLY A 146 -13.27 8.22 -13.92
N GLU A 147 -13.60 7.57 -15.03
CA GLU A 147 -14.96 7.52 -15.57
C GLU A 147 -15.83 6.55 -14.76
N ALA A 148 -17.15 6.69 -14.88
CA ALA A 148 -18.09 5.75 -14.27
C ALA A 148 -18.03 4.41 -15.01
N VAL A 149 -18.00 3.32 -14.26
CA VAL A 149 -17.98 1.95 -14.82
C VAL A 149 -19.33 1.31 -14.56
N SER A 150 -19.97 0.80 -15.62
CA SER A 150 -21.18 -0.01 -15.49
C SER A 150 -20.80 -1.38 -14.92
N LEU A 151 -21.43 -1.77 -13.83
CA LEU A 151 -21.25 -3.08 -13.23
C LEU A 151 -22.36 -4.02 -13.72
N PRO A 152 -22.10 -5.34 -13.85
CA PRO A 152 -23.13 -6.30 -14.22
C PRO A 152 -24.33 -6.26 -13.29
N ASP A 153 -25.51 -6.55 -13.83
CA ASP A 153 -26.74 -6.69 -13.05
C ASP A 153 -26.57 -7.76 -11.95
N GLY A 154 -27.08 -7.46 -10.76
CA GLY A 154 -26.92 -8.31 -9.58
C GLY A 154 -25.62 -8.11 -8.81
N THR A 155 -24.69 -7.25 -9.27
CA THR A 155 -23.51 -6.88 -8.47
C THR A 155 -23.95 -6.28 -7.13
N PRO A 156 -23.45 -6.78 -5.97
CA PRO A 156 -23.85 -6.26 -4.67
C PRO A 156 -23.63 -4.75 -4.51
N ARG A 157 -24.52 -4.10 -3.77
CA ARG A 157 -24.32 -2.70 -3.35
C ARG A 157 -23.19 -2.64 -2.32
N GLY A 158 -22.45 -1.54 -2.31
CA GLY A 158 -21.29 -1.35 -1.43
C GLY A 158 -19.98 -1.24 -2.20
N PHE A 159 -18.86 -1.52 -1.54
CA PHE A 159 -17.55 -1.50 -2.17
C PHE A 159 -17.32 -2.76 -2.98
N VAL A 160 -16.89 -2.58 -4.24
CA VAL A 160 -16.59 -3.66 -5.18
C VAL A 160 -15.16 -3.47 -5.67
N ARG A 161 -14.37 -4.54 -5.64
CA ARG A 161 -13.02 -4.56 -6.20
C ARG A 161 -13.13 -4.77 -7.71
N LEU A 162 -12.41 -3.96 -8.47
CA LEU A 162 -12.29 -4.13 -9.91
C LEU A 162 -10.98 -4.83 -10.23
N ASP A 163 -11.04 -5.81 -11.14
CA ASP A 163 -9.90 -6.60 -11.56
C ASP A 163 -9.73 -6.53 -13.08
N TYR A 164 -8.49 -6.57 -13.56
CA TYR A 164 -8.18 -6.77 -14.98
C TYR A 164 -7.08 -7.83 -15.08
N ASP A 165 -7.30 -8.85 -15.90
CA ASP A 165 -6.39 -9.99 -16.07
C ASP A 165 -5.97 -10.64 -14.73
N GLY A 166 -6.95 -10.86 -13.85
CA GLY A 166 -6.73 -11.45 -12.53
C GLY A 166 -5.99 -10.57 -11.52
N ARG A 167 -5.72 -9.30 -11.86
CA ARG A 167 -5.02 -8.35 -10.99
C ARG A 167 -5.96 -7.25 -10.49
N PRO A 168 -5.95 -6.95 -9.18
CA PRO A 168 -6.67 -5.81 -8.64
C PRO A 168 -6.25 -4.48 -9.26
N LEU A 169 -7.23 -3.71 -9.70
CA LEU A 169 -7.05 -2.33 -10.16
C LEU A 169 -7.37 -1.30 -9.09
N GLY A 170 -8.39 -1.56 -8.27
CA GLY A 170 -8.90 -0.59 -7.30
C GLY A 170 -10.35 -0.88 -6.91
N PHE A 171 -11.02 0.13 -6.37
CA PHE A 171 -12.40 0.01 -5.88
C PHE A 171 -13.37 0.96 -6.59
N VAL A 172 -14.64 0.57 -6.57
CA VAL A 172 -15.80 1.44 -6.79
C VAL A 172 -16.78 1.29 -5.63
N LYS A 173 -17.63 2.30 -5.41
CA LYS A 173 -18.81 2.19 -4.55
C LYS A 173 -20.06 2.03 -5.42
N ASN A 174 -20.59 0.81 -5.51
CA ASN A 174 -21.85 0.50 -6.19
C ASN A 174 -23.05 0.98 -5.35
N ILE A 175 -23.92 1.79 -5.92
CA ILE A 175 -25.15 2.27 -5.28
C ILE A 175 -26.42 1.72 -5.93
N GLY A 176 -26.30 0.80 -6.88
CA GLY A 176 -27.39 0.10 -7.56
C GLY A 176 -27.55 0.54 -9.01
N ASN A 177 -27.86 1.82 -9.25
CA ASN A 177 -28.03 2.35 -10.61
C ASN A 177 -26.73 2.85 -11.25
N ARG A 178 -25.70 3.12 -10.44
CA ARG A 178 -24.39 3.58 -10.89
C ARG A 178 -23.32 3.13 -9.90
N SER A 179 -22.07 3.21 -10.34
CA SER A 179 -20.91 3.05 -9.47
C SER A 179 -20.17 4.39 -9.35
N ASN A 180 -19.66 4.69 -8.14
CA ASN A 180 -18.76 5.80 -7.92
C ASN A 180 -17.32 5.29 -8.02
N ASN A 181 -16.55 5.86 -8.94
CA ASN A 181 -15.15 5.54 -9.13
C ASN A 181 -14.30 6.11 -7.97
N LEU A 182 -13.57 5.22 -7.27
CA LEU A 182 -12.70 5.59 -6.14
C LEU A 182 -11.22 5.68 -6.53
N TYR A 183 -10.89 5.61 -7.82
CA TYR A 183 -9.52 5.70 -8.30
C TYR A 183 -8.91 7.08 -8.00
N PRO A 184 -7.67 7.16 -7.48
CA PRO A 184 -7.07 8.42 -7.07
C PRO A 184 -6.98 9.42 -8.22
N ALA A 185 -7.53 10.62 -8.01
CA ALA A 185 -7.52 11.68 -9.01
C ALA A 185 -6.12 12.02 -9.56
N PRO A 186 -5.04 12.07 -8.75
CA PRO A 186 -3.70 12.35 -9.26
C PRO A 186 -3.12 11.26 -10.18
N TRP A 187 -3.68 10.04 -10.13
CA TRP A 187 -3.19 8.89 -10.91
C TRP A 187 -3.98 8.66 -12.18
N ARG A 188 -5.07 9.42 -12.39
CA ARG A 188 -5.96 9.22 -13.52
C ARG A 188 -5.23 9.39 -14.83
N ILE A 189 -5.50 8.50 -15.76
CA ILE A 189 -5.06 8.63 -17.15
C ILE A 189 -5.75 9.89 -17.72
N LYS A 190 -4.95 10.88 -18.14
CA LYS A 190 -5.45 12.14 -18.73
C LYS A 190 -5.45 12.13 -20.25
N SER A 191 -4.67 11.25 -20.85
CA SER A 191 -4.51 11.14 -22.30
C SER A 191 -5.42 10.03 -22.83
N LYS A 192 -6.13 10.27 -23.94
CA LYS A 192 -6.85 9.18 -24.61
C LYS A 192 -5.81 8.18 -25.14
N ILE A 193 -5.76 7.01 -24.53
CA ILE A 193 -4.98 5.88 -25.05
C ILE A 193 -5.84 5.30 -26.18
N ASN A 194 -5.55 5.70 -27.42
CA ASN A 194 -6.11 5.09 -28.63
C ASN A 194 -5.66 3.63 -28.74
#